data_AF-A0A533YKJ5-F1
#
_entry.id   AF-A0A533YKJ5-F1
#
_cell.length_a   1.000
_cell.length_b   1.000
_cell.length_c   1.000
_cell.angle_alpha   90.00
_cell.angle_beta   90.00
_cell.angle_gamma   90.00
#
_symmetry.space_group_name_H-M   'P 1'
#
loop_
_entity.id
_entity.type
_entity.pdbx_description
1 polymer ?
#
loop_
_entity_poly.entity_id
_entity_poly.type
_entity_poly.pdbx_seq_one_letter_code
_entity_poly.pdbx_strand_id
1 'polypeptide(L)'
;MPESQFHYIEILDRRIKIAASTYLVIFLGGTALILYGIERIAMDLATRQFKIPLIFGSCLVAVFLGLYYGVGKIRWITELHSWMDRRFFRLLDKSDLILFEGLIIALDPEERKEASDLQTLRRESVAKSVFAGLADDNSLSNHLFHTGVFRLWIWYWIAMYGTFAFSLLTVESFSLLLRGVDQYARIAFEISWLSAVGHLLVGVVLGYRLLGLMEHISRILVMSHRVEIATMLRKNLWEKADS
;
A
#
# COMPACT_ATOMS: atom_id res chain seq x y z
N MET A 1 -5.33 27.63 -0.97
CA MET A 1 -6.35 26.70 -0.44
C MET A 1 -5.67 25.46 0.14
N PRO A 2 -5.00 25.57 1.30
CA PRO A 2 -4.35 24.44 1.95
C PRO A 2 -5.33 23.43 2.59
N GLU A 3 -6.51 23.87 3.05
CA GLU A 3 -7.50 22.98 3.70
C GLU A 3 -7.99 21.82 2.81
N SER A 4 -8.17 22.04 1.50
CA SER A 4 -8.62 20.99 0.59
C SER A 4 -7.57 19.89 0.38
N GLN A 5 -6.29 20.23 0.49
CA GLN A 5 -5.17 19.30 0.32
C GLN A 5 -5.00 18.40 1.55
N PHE A 6 -5.05 18.99 2.75
CA PHE A 6 -5.05 18.22 4.00
C PHE A 6 -6.26 17.31 4.13
N HIS A 7 -7.45 17.80 3.74
CA HIS A 7 -8.66 16.99 3.72
C HIS A 7 -8.57 15.80 2.76
N TYR A 8 -7.92 15.98 1.61
CA TYR A 8 -7.73 14.89 0.64
C TYR A 8 -6.75 13.81 1.15
N ILE A 9 -5.66 14.20 1.81
CA ILE A 9 -4.70 13.26 2.44
C ILE A 9 -5.39 12.49 3.58
N GLU A 10 -6.26 13.15 4.35
CA GLU A 10 -7.06 12.50 5.38
C GLU A 10 -8.04 11.47 4.79
N ILE A 11 -8.72 11.82 3.68
CA ILE A 11 -9.58 10.88 2.94
C ILE A 11 -8.77 9.69 2.40
N LEU A 12 -7.57 9.93 1.91
CA LEU A 12 -6.66 8.92 1.38
C LEU A 12 -6.26 7.91 2.48
N ASP A 13 -5.77 8.41 3.60
CA ASP A 13 -5.39 7.60 4.77
C ASP A 13 -6.58 6.77 5.27
N ARG A 14 -7.77 7.40 5.36
CA ARG A 14 -9.01 6.71 5.73
C ARG A 14 -9.33 5.55 4.78
N ARG A 15 -9.24 5.75 3.47
CA ARG A 15 -9.53 4.70 2.46
C ARG A 15 -8.58 3.51 2.57
N ILE A 16 -7.29 3.75 2.78
CA ILE A 16 -6.28 2.70 2.93
C ILE A 16 -6.55 1.87 4.19
N LYS A 17 -6.88 2.55 5.29
CA LYS A 17 -7.19 1.88 6.55
C LYS A 17 -8.50 1.09 6.49
N ILE A 18 -9.50 1.58 5.74
CA ILE A 18 -10.72 0.83 5.43
C ILE A 18 -10.36 -0.45 4.67
N ALA A 19 -9.59 -0.34 3.59
CA ALA A 19 -9.16 -1.50 2.81
C ALA A 19 -8.41 -2.53 3.66
N ALA A 20 -7.44 -2.08 4.46
CA ALA A 20 -6.70 -2.95 5.38
C ALA A 20 -7.65 -3.68 6.36
N SER A 21 -8.60 -2.96 6.93
CA SER A 21 -9.59 -3.52 7.86
C SER A 21 -10.53 -4.52 7.16
N THR A 22 -10.95 -4.23 5.93
CA THR A 22 -11.78 -5.14 5.12
C THR A 22 -11.04 -6.44 4.85
N TYR A 23 -9.78 -6.39 4.40
CA TYR A 23 -9.03 -7.61 4.13
C TYR A 23 -8.65 -8.39 5.41
N LEU A 24 -8.44 -7.71 6.53
CA LEU A 24 -8.29 -8.37 7.83
C LEU A 24 -9.55 -9.14 8.21
N VAL A 25 -10.74 -8.57 7.97
CA VAL A 25 -12.01 -9.24 8.24
C VAL A 25 -12.26 -10.39 7.27
N ILE A 26 -11.92 -10.23 5.98
CA ILE A 26 -11.95 -11.33 5.02
C ILE A 26 -11.03 -12.46 5.46
N PHE A 27 -9.82 -12.14 5.93
CA PHE A 27 -8.87 -13.12 6.44
C PHE A 27 -9.43 -13.85 7.67
N LEU A 28 -9.82 -13.13 8.73
CA LEU A 28 -10.35 -13.72 9.97
C LEU A 28 -11.62 -14.54 9.70
N GLY A 29 -12.51 -14.02 8.85
CA GLY A 29 -13.73 -14.72 8.45
C GLY A 29 -13.42 -15.97 7.65
N GLY A 30 -12.54 -15.88 6.65
CA GLY A 30 -12.08 -17.00 5.85
C GLY A 30 -11.44 -18.09 6.70
N THR A 31 -10.51 -17.75 7.59
CA THR A 31 -9.88 -18.67 8.54
C THR A 31 -10.92 -19.38 9.42
N ALA A 32 -11.86 -18.64 10.02
CA ALA A 32 -12.87 -19.28 10.84
C ALA A 32 -13.85 -20.15 10.03
N LEU A 33 -14.20 -19.79 8.79
CA LEU A 33 -14.97 -20.66 7.89
C LEU A 33 -14.20 -21.94 7.53
N ILE A 34 -12.90 -21.82 7.28
CA ILE A 34 -11.99 -22.92 6.95
C ILE A 34 -11.84 -23.87 8.17
N LEU A 35 -11.60 -23.33 9.37
CA LEU A 35 -11.41 -24.10 10.61
C LEU A 35 -12.70 -24.76 11.11
N TYR A 36 -13.83 -24.06 11.03
CA TYR A 36 -15.13 -24.59 11.48
C TYR A 36 -15.66 -25.69 10.54
N GLY A 37 -15.19 -25.69 9.28
CA GLY A 37 -15.62 -26.61 8.24
C GLY A 37 -16.87 -26.07 7.54
N ILE A 38 -16.72 -25.75 6.25
CA ILE A 38 -17.79 -25.21 5.39
C ILE A 38 -19.02 -26.14 5.39
N GLU A 39 -18.84 -27.45 5.55
CA GLU A 39 -19.92 -28.45 5.66
C GLU A 39 -20.83 -28.23 6.87
N ARG A 40 -20.28 -27.92 8.06
CA ARG A 40 -21.10 -27.64 9.24
C ARG A 40 -21.92 -26.38 9.04
N ILE A 41 -21.35 -25.36 8.40
CA ILE A 41 -22.06 -24.11 8.09
C ILE A 41 -23.16 -24.33 7.07
N ALA A 42 -22.88 -25.10 6.01
CA ALA A 42 -23.86 -25.45 4.98
C ALA A 42 -24.98 -26.33 5.55
N MET A 43 -24.67 -27.29 6.43
CA MET A 43 -25.67 -28.08 7.16
C MET A 43 -26.48 -27.21 8.12
N ASP A 44 -25.87 -26.31 8.88
CA ASP A 44 -26.58 -25.41 9.80
C ASP A 44 -27.51 -24.44 9.06
N LEU A 45 -27.10 -23.97 7.88
CA LEU A 45 -27.92 -23.19 6.95
C LEU A 45 -29.10 -24.02 6.40
N ALA A 46 -28.85 -25.26 5.98
CA ALA A 46 -29.86 -26.15 5.42
C ALA A 46 -30.87 -26.65 6.48
N THR A 47 -30.44 -26.83 7.72
CA THR A 47 -31.25 -27.35 8.83
C THR A 47 -32.02 -26.28 9.60
N ARG A 48 -32.06 -25.04 9.09
CA ARG A 48 -32.66 -23.84 9.74
C ARG A 48 -32.07 -23.49 11.10
N GLN A 49 -30.90 -24.00 11.47
CA GLN A 49 -30.13 -23.55 12.64
C GLN A 49 -29.34 -22.27 12.33
N PHE A 50 -30.03 -21.28 11.75
CA PHE A 50 -29.44 -20.00 11.29
C PHE A 50 -28.74 -19.19 12.37
N LYS A 51 -28.89 -19.53 13.66
CA LYS A 51 -28.35 -18.75 14.77
C LYS A 51 -26.82 -18.68 14.75
N ILE A 52 -26.12 -19.79 14.47
CA ILE A 52 -24.65 -19.84 14.53
C ILE A 52 -24.00 -19.06 13.38
N PRO A 53 -24.38 -19.26 12.10
CA PRO A 53 -23.86 -18.46 10.98
C PRO A 53 -24.18 -16.96 11.12
N LEU A 54 -25.36 -16.63 11.65
CA LEU A 54 -25.82 -15.25 11.81
C LEU A 54 -25.09 -14.55 12.97
N ILE A 55 -24.86 -15.23 14.10
CA ILE A 55 -23.99 -14.72 15.18
C ILE A 55 -22.56 -14.53 14.67
N PHE A 56 -22.02 -15.50 13.92
CA PHE A 56 -20.68 -15.41 13.36
C PHE A 56 -20.54 -14.23 12.37
N GLY A 57 -21.50 -14.06 11.46
CA GLY A 57 -21.58 -12.91 10.56
C GLY A 57 -21.72 -11.58 11.33
N SER A 58 -22.53 -11.57 12.39
CA SER A 58 -22.68 -10.41 13.29
C SER A 58 -21.38 -10.05 14.00
N CYS A 59 -20.62 -11.05 14.47
CA CYS A 59 -19.31 -10.88 15.09
C CYS A 59 -18.29 -10.35 14.08
N LEU A 60 -18.26 -10.87 12.85
CA LEU A 60 -17.40 -10.35 11.79
C LEU A 60 -17.72 -8.89 11.45
N VAL A 61 -19.01 -8.55 11.34
CA VAL A 61 -19.47 -7.18 11.12
C VAL A 61 -19.12 -6.30 12.33
N ALA A 62 -19.25 -6.80 13.56
CA ALA A 62 -18.87 -6.06 14.77
C ALA A 62 -17.35 -5.82 14.86
N VAL A 63 -16.53 -6.81 14.49
CA VAL A 63 -15.06 -6.67 14.38
C VAL A 63 -14.71 -5.68 13.27
N PHE A 64 -15.37 -5.77 12.11
CA PHE A 64 -15.19 -4.81 11.02
C PHE A 64 -15.54 -3.39 11.47
N LEU A 65 -16.71 -3.19 12.08
CA LEU A 65 -17.16 -1.90 12.57
C LEU A 65 -16.25 -1.40 13.68
N GLY A 66 -15.83 -2.24 14.63
CA GLY A 66 -14.90 -1.87 15.70
C GLY A 66 -13.55 -1.42 15.16
N LEU A 67 -12.99 -2.15 14.19
CA LEU A 67 -11.78 -1.74 13.48
C LEU A 67 -12.02 -0.45 12.69
N TYR A 68 -13.11 -0.35 11.93
CA TYR A 68 -13.48 0.81 11.12
C TYR A 68 -13.69 2.10 11.94
N TYR A 69 -14.33 2.01 13.11
CA TYR A 69 -14.48 3.14 14.04
C TYR A 69 -13.17 3.44 14.77
N GLY A 70 -12.31 2.44 14.99
CA GLY A 70 -10.98 2.59 15.59
C GLY A 70 -9.91 3.12 14.62
N VAL A 71 -10.10 2.96 13.31
CA VAL A 71 -9.15 3.19 12.21
C VAL A 71 -8.50 4.59 12.25
N GLY A 72 -9.19 5.61 12.72
CA GLY A 72 -8.61 6.95 12.90
C GLY A 72 -7.40 7.00 13.86
N LYS A 73 -7.27 6.05 14.80
CA LYS A 73 -6.23 6.04 15.84
C LYS A 73 -5.10 5.05 15.58
N ILE A 74 -5.16 4.29 14.48
CA ILE A 74 -4.28 3.14 14.28
C ILE A 74 -3.03 3.53 13.49
N ARG A 75 -1.99 3.97 14.23
CA ARG A 75 -0.67 4.29 13.68
C ARG A 75 0.06 3.08 13.10
N TRP A 76 -0.15 1.88 13.68
CA TRP A 76 0.57 0.68 13.25
C TRP A 76 0.20 0.22 11.84
N ILE A 77 -0.95 0.62 11.28
CA ILE A 77 -1.32 0.25 9.90
C ILE A 77 -0.32 0.86 8.90
N THR A 78 0.08 2.11 9.09
CA THR A 78 1.06 2.78 8.22
C THR A 78 2.46 2.15 8.34
N GLU A 79 2.82 1.70 9.54
CA GLU A 79 4.08 0.98 9.79
C GLU A 79 4.07 -0.41 9.16
N LEU A 80 2.99 -1.18 9.35
CA LEU A 80 2.80 -2.49 8.74
C LEU A 80 2.85 -2.39 7.21
N HIS A 81 2.18 -1.39 6.65
CA HIS A 81 2.14 -1.10 5.23
C HIS A 81 3.54 -0.84 4.67
N SER A 82 4.30 0.05 5.30
CA SER A 82 5.69 0.35 4.91
C SER A 82 6.59 -0.89 5.04
N TRP A 83 6.42 -1.68 6.09
CA TRP A 83 7.16 -2.92 6.30
C TRP A 83 6.84 -3.97 5.24
N MET A 84 5.56 -4.19 4.92
CA MET A 84 5.12 -5.17 3.93
C MET A 84 5.67 -4.86 2.55
N ASP A 85 5.58 -3.60 2.12
CA ASP A 85 6.09 -3.24 0.80
C ASP A 85 7.61 -3.39 0.72
N ARG A 86 8.36 -2.83 1.68
CA ARG A 86 9.83 -2.98 1.71
C ARG A 86 10.26 -4.45 1.76
N ARG A 87 9.50 -5.32 2.41
CA ARG A 87 9.84 -6.75 2.52
C ARG A 87 9.54 -7.55 1.27
N PHE A 88 8.38 -7.33 0.63
CA PHE A 88 7.86 -8.23 -0.40
C PHE A 88 7.84 -7.63 -1.81
N PHE A 89 7.61 -6.32 -1.95
CA PHE A 89 7.27 -5.71 -3.24
C PHE A 89 8.24 -4.63 -3.69
N ARG A 90 8.89 -3.97 -2.72
CA ARG A 90 9.92 -2.93 -2.88
C ARG A 90 9.49 -1.78 -3.78
N LEU A 91 8.19 -1.46 -3.82
CA LEU A 91 7.71 -0.35 -4.64
C LEU A 91 8.15 0.99 -4.04
N LEU A 92 8.13 1.12 -2.72
CA LEU A 92 8.61 2.31 -2.01
C LEU A 92 10.09 2.57 -2.33
N ASP A 93 10.95 1.55 -2.21
CA ASP A 93 12.38 1.69 -2.51
C ASP A 93 12.62 2.10 -3.98
N LYS A 94 11.88 1.50 -4.92
CA LYS A 94 11.97 1.86 -6.34
C LYS A 94 11.43 3.27 -6.62
N SER A 95 10.36 3.66 -5.96
CA SER A 95 9.77 5.00 -6.07
C SER A 95 10.74 6.04 -5.53
N ASP A 96 11.32 5.82 -4.35
CA ASP A 96 12.29 6.72 -3.73
C ASP A 96 13.52 6.90 -4.63
N LEU A 97 13.99 5.81 -5.26
CA LEU A 97 15.08 5.87 -6.23
C LEU A 97 14.71 6.70 -7.47
N ILE A 98 13.56 6.43 -8.11
CA ILE A 98 13.10 7.17 -9.30
C ILE A 98 12.94 8.66 -9.00
N LEU A 99 12.37 8.98 -7.84
CA LEU A 99 12.18 10.36 -7.42
C LEU A 99 13.54 11.04 -7.21
N PHE A 100 14.47 10.39 -6.50
CA PHE A 100 15.81 10.93 -6.31
C PHE A 100 16.58 11.10 -7.63
N GLU A 101 16.59 10.09 -8.49
CA GLU A 101 17.22 10.14 -9.81
C GLU A 101 16.62 11.22 -10.70
N GLY A 102 15.31 11.44 -10.58
CA GLY A 102 14.63 12.56 -11.21
C GLY A 102 15.17 13.89 -10.70
N LEU A 103 15.19 14.11 -9.38
CA LEU A 103 15.62 15.37 -8.77
C LEU A 103 17.05 15.76 -9.14
N ILE A 104 18.00 14.82 -9.11
CA ILE A 104 19.41 15.11 -9.39
C ILE A 104 19.68 15.52 -10.85
N ILE A 105 18.71 15.37 -11.76
CA ILE A 105 18.80 15.94 -13.12
C ILE A 105 18.83 17.48 -13.09
N ALA A 106 18.34 18.10 -12.01
CA ALA A 106 18.42 19.54 -11.83
C ALA A 106 19.86 20.05 -11.67
N LEU A 107 20.77 19.21 -11.15
CA LEU A 107 22.18 19.52 -10.87
C LEU A 107 23.06 19.51 -12.13
N ASP A 108 24.26 20.05 -12.00
CA ASP A 108 25.27 19.98 -13.05
C ASP A 108 25.86 18.55 -13.17
N PRO A 109 26.46 18.16 -14.31
CA PRO A 109 26.87 16.78 -14.55
C PRO A 109 27.87 16.20 -13.53
N GLU A 110 28.78 17.03 -13.02
CA GLU A 110 29.76 16.62 -11.99
C GLU A 110 29.08 16.38 -10.64
N GLU A 111 28.24 17.34 -10.21
CA GLU A 111 27.43 17.25 -8.99
C GLU A 111 26.47 16.06 -9.00
N ARG A 112 25.87 15.79 -10.17
CA ARG A 112 24.97 14.66 -10.37
C ARG A 112 25.68 13.32 -10.16
N LYS A 113 26.92 13.21 -10.63
CA LYS A 113 27.73 11.99 -10.46
C LYS A 113 28.01 11.74 -8.98
N GLU A 114 28.42 12.78 -8.27
CA GLU A 114 28.65 12.71 -6.82
C GLU A 114 27.37 12.34 -6.05
N ALA A 115 26.24 12.96 -6.39
CA ALA A 115 24.95 12.65 -5.79
C ALA A 115 24.48 11.21 -6.09
N SER A 116 24.85 10.65 -7.25
CA SER A 116 24.49 9.29 -7.64
C SER A 116 25.21 8.20 -6.83
N ASP A 117 26.33 8.54 -6.19
CA ASP A 117 27.13 7.62 -5.39
C ASP A 117 26.67 7.54 -3.91
N LEU A 118 25.66 8.33 -3.52
CA LEU A 118 25.14 8.34 -2.16
C LEU A 118 24.55 6.98 -1.74
N GLN A 119 24.62 6.66 -0.45
CA GLN A 119 23.93 5.50 0.12
C GLN A 119 22.40 5.67 0.08
N THR A 120 21.66 4.57 -0.06
CA THR A 120 20.19 4.55 -0.22
C THR A 120 19.45 5.37 0.85
N LEU A 121 19.80 5.21 2.12
CA LEU A 121 19.18 5.96 3.22
C LEU A 121 19.38 7.49 3.09
N ARG A 122 20.55 7.90 2.59
CA ARG A 122 20.86 9.31 2.35
C ARG A 122 20.09 9.85 1.15
N ARG A 123 19.92 9.06 0.08
CA ARG A 123 19.07 9.42 -1.07
C ARG A 123 17.62 9.65 -0.65
N GLU A 124 17.06 8.72 0.14
CA GLU A 124 15.68 8.81 0.65
C GLU A 124 15.49 10.07 1.51
N SER A 125 16.42 10.36 2.43
CA SER A 125 16.38 11.55 3.29
C SER A 125 16.44 12.85 2.49
N VAL A 126 17.35 12.94 1.51
CA VAL A 126 17.51 14.11 0.65
C VAL A 126 16.27 14.33 -0.19
N ALA A 127 15.75 13.28 -0.85
CA ALA A 127 14.53 13.37 -1.64
C ALA A 127 13.36 13.88 -0.79
N LYS A 128 13.13 13.28 0.39
CA LYS A 128 12.08 13.73 1.32
C LYS A 128 12.23 15.19 1.73
N SER A 129 13.45 15.66 1.99
CA SER A 129 13.69 17.06 2.36
C SER A 129 13.40 18.03 1.22
N VAL A 130 13.73 17.64 -0.02
CA VAL A 130 13.45 18.45 -1.22
C VAL A 130 11.95 18.49 -1.49
N PHE A 131 11.25 17.35 -1.42
CA PHE A 131 9.79 17.33 -1.56
C PHE A 131 9.07 18.09 -0.45
N ALA A 132 9.57 18.06 0.79
CA ALA A 132 9.01 18.86 1.88
C ALA A 132 9.16 20.37 1.61
N GLY A 133 10.32 20.81 1.10
CA GLY A 133 10.52 22.21 0.71
C GLY A 133 9.64 22.64 -0.46
N LEU A 134 9.36 21.73 -1.39
CA LEU A 134 8.49 21.99 -2.55
C LEU A 134 6.99 21.84 -2.23
N ALA A 135 6.63 21.18 -1.14
CA ALA A 135 5.24 21.01 -0.72
C ALA A 135 4.59 22.33 -0.26
N ASP A 136 5.41 23.33 0.09
CA ASP A 136 4.95 24.69 0.38
C ASP A 136 4.45 25.41 -0.90
N ASP A 137 4.79 24.89 -2.09
CA ASP A 137 4.21 25.35 -3.36
C ASP A 137 2.85 24.68 -3.64
N ASN A 138 1.79 25.48 -3.44
CA ASN A 138 0.40 25.08 -3.67
C ASN A 138 0.12 24.60 -5.12
N SER A 139 0.88 25.07 -6.11
CA SER A 139 0.69 24.72 -7.52
C SER A 139 1.14 23.30 -7.82
N LEU A 140 2.27 22.90 -7.27
CA LEU A 140 2.83 21.57 -7.40
C LEU A 140 1.97 20.54 -6.68
N SER A 141 1.61 20.85 -5.45
CA SER A 141 0.74 20.01 -4.63
C SER A 141 -0.58 19.73 -5.36
N ASN A 142 -1.24 20.77 -5.91
CA ASN A 142 -2.43 20.61 -6.75
C ASN A 142 -2.19 19.74 -8.00
N HIS A 143 -1.04 19.86 -8.66
CA HIS A 143 -0.71 19.05 -9.83
C HIS A 143 -0.55 17.55 -9.49
N LEU A 144 0.11 17.25 -8.36
CA LEU A 144 0.21 15.89 -7.81
C LEU A 144 -1.15 15.31 -7.43
N PHE A 145 -2.07 16.15 -6.94
CA PHE A 145 -3.45 15.73 -6.65
C PHE A 145 -4.25 15.40 -7.92
N HIS A 146 -4.07 16.16 -9.00
CA HIS A 146 -4.83 15.96 -10.25
C HIS A 146 -4.28 14.85 -11.16
N THR A 147 -3.02 14.45 -10.99
CA THR A 147 -2.39 13.36 -11.77
C THR A 147 -2.86 11.96 -11.37
N GLY A 148 -3.65 11.83 -10.29
CA GLY A 148 -4.25 10.55 -9.90
C GLY A 148 -3.31 9.57 -9.21
N VAL A 149 -2.09 10.00 -8.85
CA VAL A 149 -1.07 9.23 -8.11
C VAL A 149 -1.70 8.54 -6.91
N PHE A 150 -2.39 9.31 -6.07
CA PHE A 150 -2.94 8.85 -4.81
C PHE A 150 -4.03 7.81 -5.00
N ARG A 151 -4.89 7.97 -6.02
CA ARG A 151 -5.90 6.97 -6.37
C ARG A 151 -5.24 5.67 -6.79
N LEU A 152 -4.23 5.73 -7.64
CA LEU A 152 -3.50 4.56 -8.10
C LEU A 152 -2.77 3.86 -6.94
N TRP A 153 -2.23 4.65 -6.01
CA TRP A 153 -1.58 4.19 -4.79
C TRP A 153 -2.57 3.45 -3.88
N ILE A 154 -3.79 3.97 -3.66
CA ILE A 154 -4.85 3.25 -2.93
C ILE A 154 -5.13 1.88 -3.55
N TRP A 155 -5.33 1.83 -4.87
CA TRP A 155 -5.65 0.59 -5.55
C TRP A 155 -4.52 -0.42 -5.48
N TYR A 156 -3.26 0.05 -5.57
CA TYR A 156 -2.09 -0.80 -5.36
C TYR A 156 -2.15 -1.45 -3.99
N TRP A 157 -2.39 -0.67 -2.93
CA TRP A 157 -2.45 -1.22 -1.56
C TRP A 157 -3.62 -2.15 -1.31
N ILE A 158 -4.79 -1.87 -1.87
CA ILE A 158 -5.92 -2.80 -1.89
C ILE A 158 -5.46 -4.15 -2.48
N ALA A 159 -4.76 -4.11 -3.61
CA ALA A 159 -4.23 -5.31 -4.25
C ALA A 159 -3.19 -6.04 -3.35
N MET A 160 -2.33 -5.30 -2.66
CA MET A 160 -1.30 -5.91 -1.79
C MET A 160 -1.91 -6.59 -0.56
N TYR A 161 -2.89 -5.94 0.08
CA TYR A 161 -3.61 -6.53 1.21
C TYR A 161 -4.39 -7.77 0.80
N GLY A 162 -5.07 -7.73 -0.36
CA GLY A 162 -5.73 -8.91 -0.89
C GLY A 162 -4.76 -10.05 -1.18
N THR A 163 -3.63 -9.75 -1.83
CA THR A 163 -2.58 -10.75 -2.08
C THR A 163 -2.14 -11.43 -0.78
N PHE A 164 -1.88 -10.65 0.28
CA PHE A 164 -1.45 -11.18 1.56
C PHE A 164 -2.52 -12.03 2.25
N ALA A 165 -3.74 -11.49 2.39
CA ALA A 165 -4.85 -12.18 3.05
C ALA A 165 -5.17 -13.52 2.35
N PHE A 166 -5.29 -13.50 1.03
CA PHE A 166 -5.59 -14.70 0.25
C PHE A 166 -4.43 -15.69 0.19
N SER A 167 -3.16 -15.23 0.24
CA SER A 167 -2.01 -16.13 0.34
C SER A 167 -2.03 -16.91 1.66
N LEU A 168 -2.35 -16.26 2.78
CA LEU A 168 -2.49 -16.95 4.07
C LEU A 168 -3.65 -17.96 4.05
N LEU A 169 -4.81 -17.58 3.51
CA LEU A 169 -5.95 -18.50 3.34
C LEU A 169 -5.61 -19.67 2.42
N THR A 170 -4.79 -19.44 1.40
CA THR A 170 -4.28 -20.49 0.50
C THR A 170 -3.40 -21.49 1.25
N VAL A 171 -2.47 -21.01 2.08
CA VAL A 171 -1.63 -21.89 2.91
C VAL A 171 -2.47 -22.68 3.91
N GLU A 172 -3.45 -22.03 4.54
CA GLU A 172 -4.34 -22.65 5.51
C GLU A 172 -5.19 -23.76 4.89
N SER A 173 -5.88 -23.46 3.77
CA SER A 173 -6.68 -24.44 3.02
C SER A 173 -5.83 -25.58 2.44
N PHE A 174 -4.60 -25.29 1.98
CA PHE A 174 -3.65 -26.32 1.55
C PHE A 174 -3.26 -27.27 2.70
N SER A 175 -3.06 -26.74 3.91
CA SER A 175 -2.74 -27.58 5.08
C SER A 175 -3.87 -28.56 5.43
N LEU A 176 -5.13 -28.21 5.16
CA LEU A 176 -6.28 -29.10 5.34
C LEU A 176 -6.39 -30.14 4.22
N LEU A 177 -6.05 -29.78 2.98
CA LEU A 177 -5.95 -30.75 1.88
C LEU A 177 -4.95 -31.86 2.19
N LEU A 178 -3.79 -31.52 2.78
CA LEU A 178 -2.79 -32.51 3.22
C LEU A 178 -3.30 -33.44 4.33
N ARG A 179 -4.33 -33.05 5.08
CA ARG A 179 -4.94 -33.85 6.14
C ARG A 179 -6.09 -34.75 5.66
N GLY A 180 -6.34 -34.80 4.35
CA GLY A 180 -7.34 -35.69 3.75
C GLY A 180 -8.76 -35.13 3.76
N VAL A 181 -8.94 -33.82 3.85
CA VAL A 181 -10.26 -33.16 3.77
C VAL A 181 -10.69 -33.00 2.30
N ASP A 182 -11.92 -33.44 2.03
CA ASP A 182 -12.45 -33.93 0.75
C ASP A 182 -12.58 -32.87 -0.38
N GLN A 183 -13.75 -32.25 -0.61
CA GLN A 183 -13.97 -31.41 -1.80
C GLN A 183 -13.96 -29.90 -1.50
N TYR A 184 -14.32 -29.50 -0.29
CA TYR A 184 -14.49 -28.10 0.09
C TYR A 184 -13.18 -27.40 0.45
N ALA A 185 -12.23 -28.11 1.06
CA ALA A 185 -10.87 -27.61 1.24
C ALA A 185 -10.22 -27.32 -0.12
N ARG A 186 -10.56 -28.11 -1.15
CA ARG A 186 -10.12 -27.87 -2.53
C ARG A 186 -10.75 -26.61 -3.11
N ILE A 187 -12.07 -26.43 -2.97
CA ILE A 187 -12.75 -25.21 -3.44
C ILE A 187 -12.21 -23.95 -2.73
N ALA A 188 -12.06 -24.01 -1.40
CA ALA A 188 -11.51 -22.91 -0.61
C ALA A 188 -10.07 -22.59 -1.02
N PHE A 189 -9.26 -23.62 -1.29
CA PHE A 189 -7.91 -23.48 -1.83
C PHE A 189 -7.92 -22.82 -3.20
N GLU A 190 -8.72 -23.31 -4.15
CA GLU A 190 -8.81 -22.78 -5.50
C GLU A 190 -9.24 -21.30 -5.51
N ILE A 191 -10.29 -20.96 -4.74
CA ILE A 191 -10.78 -19.58 -4.64
C ILE A 191 -9.72 -18.67 -4.00
N SER A 192 -9.11 -19.11 -2.90
CA SER A 192 -8.08 -18.32 -2.21
C SER A 192 -6.86 -18.14 -3.10
N TRP A 193 -6.43 -19.21 -3.77
CA TRP A 193 -5.26 -19.19 -4.66
C TRP A 193 -5.49 -18.30 -5.87
N LEU A 194 -6.61 -18.46 -6.59
CA LEU A 194 -6.96 -17.60 -7.73
C LEU A 194 -7.10 -16.14 -7.31
N SER A 195 -7.69 -15.88 -6.14
CA SER A 195 -7.81 -14.52 -5.60
C SER A 195 -6.44 -13.94 -5.27
N ALA A 196 -5.54 -14.71 -4.65
CA ALA A 196 -4.17 -14.28 -4.36
C ALA A 196 -3.41 -13.93 -5.65
N VAL A 197 -3.47 -14.80 -6.66
CA VAL A 197 -2.82 -14.57 -7.97
C VAL A 197 -3.43 -13.37 -8.68
N GLY A 198 -4.75 -13.24 -8.71
CA GLY A 198 -5.45 -12.11 -9.33
C GLY A 198 -5.06 -10.77 -8.69
N HIS A 199 -5.03 -10.71 -7.36
CA HIS A 199 -4.59 -9.52 -6.63
C HIS A 199 -3.10 -9.23 -6.88
N LEU A 200 -2.25 -10.25 -6.93
CA LEU A 200 -0.83 -10.07 -7.22
C LEU A 200 -0.61 -9.49 -8.62
N LEU A 201 -1.29 -10.02 -9.64
CA LEU A 201 -1.21 -9.51 -11.01
C LEU A 201 -1.67 -8.06 -11.11
N VAL A 202 -2.81 -7.74 -10.48
CA VAL A 202 -3.31 -6.36 -10.42
C VAL A 202 -2.31 -5.46 -9.70
N GLY A 203 -1.75 -5.91 -8.57
CA GLY A 203 -0.75 -5.18 -7.80
C GLY A 203 0.51 -4.88 -8.61
N VAL A 204 1.01 -5.85 -9.37
CA VAL A 204 2.16 -5.67 -10.27
C VAL A 204 1.87 -4.62 -11.34
N VAL A 205 0.72 -4.70 -12.01
CA VAL A 205 0.31 -3.74 -13.05
C VAL A 205 0.19 -2.32 -12.47
N LEU A 206 -0.45 -2.20 -11.30
CA LEU A 206 -0.60 -0.91 -10.62
C LEU A 206 0.75 -0.36 -10.16
N GLY A 207 1.65 -1.21 -9.67
CA GLY A 207 3.01 -0.85 -9.29
C GLY A 207 3.80 -0.28 -10.47
N TYR A 208 3.81 -0.95 -11.62
CA TYR A 208 4.48 -0.42 -12.82
C TYR A 208 3.90 0.92 -13.26
N ARG A 209 2.57 1.07 -13.25
CA ARG A 209 1.92 2.36 -13.57
C ARG A 209 2.29 3.46 -12.57
N LEU A 210 2.40 3.13 -11.28
CA LEU A 210 2.83 4.08 -10.24
C LEU A 210 4.26 4.55 -10.50
N LEU A 211 5.18 3.64 -10.78
CA LEU A 211 6.58 4.00 -11.07
C LEU A 211 6.70 4.93 -12.27
N GLY A 212 6.01 4.62 -13.38
CA GLY A 212 6.02 5.48 -14.57
C GLY A 212 5.40 6.86 -14.31
N LEU A 213 4.40 6.94 -13.44
CA LEU A 213 3.76 8.20 -13.08
C LEU A 213 4.63 9.03 -12.13
N MET A 214 5.35 8.40 -11.19
CA MET A 214 6.36 9.06 -10.36
C MET A 214 7.50 9.62 -11.19
N GLU A 215 7.96 8.88 -12.20
CA GLU A 215 8.97 9.35 -13.15
C GLU A 215 8.47 10.56 -13.96
N HIS A 216 7.23 10.52 -14.43
CA HIS A 216 6.64 11.66 -15.15
C HIS A 216 6.56 12.91 -14.27
N ILE A 217 6.14 12.74 -13.03
CA ILE A 217 6.04 13.80 -12.04
C ILE A 217 7.40 14.41 -11.70
N SER A 218 8.42 13.57 -11.45
CA SER A 218 9.75 14.07 -11.12
C SER A 218 10.35 14.92 -12.25
N ARG A 219 10.12 14.53 -13.51
CA ARG A 219 10.52 15.32 -14.68
C ARG A 219 9.79 16.66 -14.74
N ILE A 220 8.47 16.68 -14.56
CA ILE A 220 7.69 17.93 -14.55
C ILE A 220 8.21 18.88 -13.46
N LEU A 221 8.45 18.33 -12.27
CA LEU A 221 9.02 19.05 -11.14
C LEU A 221 10.33 19.74 -11.48
N VAL A 222 11.28 18.98 -12.03
CA VAL A 222 12.60 19.49 -12.41
C VAL A 222 12.48 20.53 -13.52
N MET A 223 11.59 20.33 -14.50
CA MET A 223 11.38 21.32 -15.57
C MET A 223 10.82 22.64 -15.03
N SER A 224 9.88 22.58 -14.08
CA SER A 224 9.20 23.77 -13.54
C SER A 224 10.00 24.50 -12.47
N HIS A 225 10.79 23.78 -11.64
CA HIS A 225 11.45 24.34 -10.45
C HIS A 225 12.95 24.03 -10.41
N ARG A 226 13.60 23.89 -11.57
CA ARG A 226 15.00 23.44 -11.67
C ARG A 226 15.95 24.13 -10.70
N VAL A 227 15.93 25.46 -10.68
CA VAL A 227 16.87 26.29 -9.90
C VAL A 227 16.65 26.11 -8.39
N GLU A 228 15.40 26.07 -7.98
CA GLU A 228 15.01 25.88 -6.59
C GLU A 228 15.37 24.47 -6.10
N ILE A 229 15.03 23.45 -6.89
CA ILE A 229 15.39 22.05 -6.62
C ILE A 229 16.92 21.90 -6.52
N ALA A 230 17.66 22.46 -7.47
CA ALA A 230 19.12 22.43 -7.43
C ALA A 230 19.63 23.05 -6.12
N THR A 231 19.17 24.25 -5.77
CA THR A 231 19.57 24.94 -4.52
C THR A 231 19.27 24.10 -3.27
N MET A 232 18.08 23.50 -3.19
CA MET A 232 17.69 22.63 -2.07
C MET A 232 18.53 21.34 -2.02
N LEU A 233 18.88 20.76 -3.18
CA LEU A 233 19.78 19.62 -3.27
C LEU A 233 21.17 19.99 -2.77
N ARG A 234 21.76 21.10 -3.24
CA ARG A 234 23.10 21.56 -2.82
C ARG A 234 23.18 21.70 -1.31
N LYS A 235 22.17 22.36 -0.73
CA LYS A 235 22.02 22.53 0.72
C LYS A 235 21.95 21.20 1.48
N ASN A 236 21.14 20.26 1.02
CA ASN A 236 20.98 18.98 1.72
C ASN A 236 22.14 18.00 1.50
N LEU A 237 22.84 18.10 0.37
CA LEU A 237 23.95 17.24 0.01
C LEU A 237 25.24 17.67 0.69
N TRP A 238 25.53 18.97 0.69
CA TRP A 238 26.85 19.51 1.06
C TRP A 238 26.84 20.35 2.34
N GLU A 239 25.84 21.20 2.60
CA GLU A 239 25.85 22.01 3.85
C GLU A 239 25.62 21.17 5.12
N LYS A 240 24.94 20.01 5.02
CA LYS A 240 24.73 19.08 6.15
C LYS A 240 25.82 18.02 6.29
N ALA A 241 26.79 17.95 5.37
CA ALA A 241 27.90 17.00 5.47
C ALA A 241 29.01 17.50 6.41
N ASP A 242 29.08 18.81 6.62
CA ASP A 242 30.14 19.50 7.38
C ASP A 242 29.71 19.86 8.83
N SER A 243 28.57 19.36 9.30
CA SER A 243 28.04 19.53 10.68
C SER A 243 27.89 18.20 11.40
#